data_AF-A0A920AE19-F1
#
_entry.id   AF-A0A920AE19-F1
#
_cell.length_a   1.000
_cell.length_b   1.000
_cell.length_c   1.000
_cell.angle_alpha   90.00
_cell.angle_beta   90.00
_cell.angle_gamma   90.00
#
_symmetry.space_group_name_H-M   'P 1'
#
loop_
_entity.id
_entity.type
_entity.pdbx_description
1 polymer ?
#
loop_
_entity_poly.entity_id
_entity_poly.type
_entity_poly.pdbx_seq_one_letter_code
_entity_poly.pdbx_strand_id
1 'polypeptide(L)'
;MKEYKILVGHGAVKDIMIDAHPHIGTNKLPKIIAKMRENILACGGEMHFNCRVEDLIIKGIKIEGVIDQNKNKIFGQSVILEQDTLQEIFSIY
;
A
#
# COMPACT_ATOMS: atom_id res chain seq x y z
N MET A 1 -6.65 -14.33 10.20
CA MET A 1 -5.89 -15.53 9.74
C MET A 1 -5.48 -15.47 8.26
N LYS A 2 -6.04 -14.55 7.44
CA LYS A 2 -5.67 -14.37 6.02
C LYS A 2 -4.44 -13.45 5.86
N GLU A 3 -4.27 -12.53 6.79
CA GLU A 3 -3.29 -11.44 6.78
C GLU A 3 -1.85 -11.98 6.92
N TYR A 4 -1.66 -12.94 7.82
CA TYR A 4 -0.36 -13.59 8.05
C TYR A 4 0.15 -14.40 6.85
N LYS A 5 -0.75 -14.89 5.98
CA LYS A 5 -0.34 -15.65 4.78
C LYS A 5 0.36 -14.78 3.76
N ILE A 6 -0.05 -13.52 3.62
CA ILE A 6 0.61 -12.55 2.74
C ILE A 6 2.01 -12.26 3.26
N LEU A 7 2.17 -12.06 4.57
CA LEU A 7 3.49 -11.86 5.20
C LEU A 7 4.41 -13.07 5.02
N VAL A 8 3.92 -14.30 5.26
CA VAL A 8 4.69 -15.55 5.07
C VAL A 8 5.05 -15.73 3.59
N GLY A 9 4.13 -15.45 2.67
CA GLY A 9 4.37 -15.53 1.22
C GLY A 9 5.48 -14.59 0.73
N HIS A 10 5.73 -13.48 1.45
CA HIS A 10 6.77 -12.51 1.14
C HIS A 10 8.03 -12.65 2.02
N GLY A 11 8.18 -13.77 2.75
CA GLY A 11 9.41 -14.12 3.45
C GLY A 11 9.40 -13.92 4.97
N ALA A 12 8.23 -13.68 5.58
CA ALA A 12 8.10 -13.81 7.03
C ALA A 12 8.23 -15.28 7.46
N VAL A 13 8.85 -15.52 8.62
CA VAL A 13 9.04 -16.88 9.16
C VAL A 13 7.66 -17.49 9.45
N LYS A 14 7.47 -18.78 9.13
CA LYS A 14 6.19 -19.50 9.33
C LYS A 14 5.70 -19.46 10.79
N ASP A 15 6.59 -19.23 11.75
CA ASP A 15 6.30 -19.16 13.19
C ASP A 15 5.37 -18.00 13.59
N ILE A 16 5.14 -17.01 12.72
CA ILE A 16 4.10 -15.98 12.98
C ILE A 16 2.67 -16.57 13.00
N MET A 17 2.48 -17.80 12.52
CA MET A 17 1.17 -18.48 12.51
C MET A 17 0.90 -19.31 13.77
N ILE A 18 1.88 -19.48 14.67
CA ILE A 18 1.78 -20.45 15.78
C ILE A 18 1.87 -19.77 17.16
N ASP A 19 2.36 -18.54 17.27
CA ASP A 19 2.55 -17.86 18.56
C ASP A 19 1.41 -16.88 18.90
N ALA A 20 1.04 -16.79 20.17
CA ALA A 20 0.03 -15.85 20.68
C ALA A 20 0.54 -14.39 20.67
N HIS A 21 1.85 -14.18 20.52
CA HIS A 21 2.48 -12.87 20.30
C HIS A 21 3.58 -12.95 19.23
N PRO A 22 3.21 -13.02 17.93
CA PRO A 22 4.15 -13.21 16.84
C PRO A 22 5.01 -11.95 16.63
N HIS A 23 6.30 -12.05 16.95
CA HIS A 23 7.28 -11.00 16.67
C HIS A 23 8.03 -11.35 15.37
N ILE A 24 7.93 -10.49 14.36
CA ILE A 24 8.59 -10.67 13.04
C ILE A 24 10.14 -10.58 13.17
N GLY A 25 10.64 -10.10 14.30
CA GLY A 25 12.05 -9.81 14.55
C GLY A 25 12.45 -8.47 13.93
N THR A 26 13.19 -7.66 14.69
CA THR A 26 13.43 -6.22 14.45
C THR A 26 13.97 -5.86 13.06
N ASN A 27 14.61 -6.80 12.34
CA ASN A 27 15.30 -6.55 11.06
C ASN A 27 14.68 -7.25 9.84
N LYS A 28 13.52 -7.91 9.96
CA LYS A 28 12.90 -8.63 8.82
C LYS A 28 11.81 -7.83 8.10
N LEU A 29 11.18 -6.87 8.79
CA LEU A 29 10.09 -6.08 8.22
C LEU A 29 10.51 -5.28 6.97
N PRO A 30 11.66 -4.56 6.94
CA PRO A 30 12.05 -3.82 5.74
C PRO A 30 12.23 -4.73 4.51
N LYS A 31 12.75 -5.95 4.70
CA LYS A 31 12.95 -6.92 3.61
C LYS A 31 11.62 -7.46 3.07
N ILE A 32 10.65 -7.72 3.97
CA ILE A 32 9.32 -8.19 3.59
C ILE A 32 8.57 -7.11 2.80
N ILE A 33 8.58 -5.87 3.29
CA ILE A 33 7.94 -4.72 2.61
C ILE A 33 8.57 -4.48 1.23
N ALA A 34 9.91 -4.56 1.12
CA ALA A 34 10.58 -4.45 -0.17
C ALA A 34 10.09 -5.51 -1.18
N LYS A 35 9.92 -6.75 -0.72
CA LYS A 35 9.44 -7.85 -1.58
C LYS A 35 7.96 -7.70 -1.95
N MET A 36 7.13 -7.17 -1.05
CA MET A 36 5.74 -6.83 -1.36
C MET A 36 5.67 -5.75 -2.45
N ARG A 37 6.49 -4.71 -2.32
CA ARG A 37 6.61 -3.66 -3.35
C ARG A 37 7.01 -4.23 -4.70
N GLU A 38 8.04 -5.08 -4.75
CA GLU A 38 8.47 -5.73 -6.00
C GLU A 38 7.32 -6.49 -6.67
N ASN A 39 6.52 -7.22 -5.90
CA ASN A 39 5.37 -7.93 -6.43
C ASN A 39 4.25 -7.01 -6.93
N ILE A 40 3.96 -5.91 -6.23
CA ILE A 40 2.98 -4.90 -6.69
C ILE A 40 3.42 -4.33 -8.04
N LEU A 41 4.70 -3.96 -8.18
CA LEU A 41 5.27 -3.44 -9.42
C LEU A 41 5.25 -4.50 -10.54
N ALA A 42 5.60 -5.76 -10.23
CA ALA A 42 5.60 -6.86 -11.21
C ALA A 42 4.19 -7.19 -11.73
N CYS A 43 3.14 -6.95 -10.94
CA CYS A 43 1.75 -7.07 -11.35
C CYS A 43 1.24 -5.86 -12.16
N GLY A 44 2.09 -4.87 -12.46
CA GLY A 44 1.71 -3.66 -13.18
C GLY A 44 1.12 -2.55 -12.30
N GLY A 45 1.18 -2.72 -10.97
CA GLY A 45 0.83 -1.66 -10.03
C GLY A 45 1.90 -0.56 -9.99
N GLU A 46 1.50 0.61 -9.54
CA GLU A 46 2.40 1.76 -9.37
C GLU A 46 2.51 2.15 -7.90
N MET A 47 3.65 2.74 -7.52
CA MET A 47 3.88 3.22 -6.17
C MET A 47 4.58 4.57 -6.21
N HIS A 48 3.90 5.59 -5.69
CA HIS A 48 4.36 6.97 -5.73
C HIS A 48 4.79 7.40 -4.32
N PHE A 49 6.10 7.47 -4.08
CA PHE A 49 6.66 7.92 -2.81
C PHE A 49 6.72 9.44 -2.74
N ASN A 50 6.73 9.97 -1.51
CA ASN A 50 6.68 11.40 -1.27
C ASN A 50 5.51 12.05 -2.00
N CYS A 51 4.38 11.35 -2.13
CA CYS A 51 3.21 11.78 -2.87
C CYS A 51 2.04 11.88 -1.89
N ARG A 52 1.90 13.05 -1.27
CA ARG A 52 0.85 13.35 -0.32
C ARG A 52 -0.37 13.87 -1.07
N VAL A 53 -1.51 13.21 -0.88
CA VAL A 53 -2.80 13.67 -1.39
C VAL A 53 -3.22 14.95 -0.66
N GLU A 54 -3.59 15.98 -1.41
CA GLU A 54 -4.14 17.23 -0.87
C GLU A 54 -5.61 17.43 -1.23
N ASP A 55 -6.07 16.86 -2.36
CA ASP A 55 -7.44 17.06 -2.81
C ASP A 55 -7.97 15.86 -3.63
N LEU A 56 -9.28 15.81 -3.81
CA LEU A 56 -9.97 14.80 -4.61
C LEU A 56 -10.49 15.40 -5.92
N ILE A 57 -10.37 14.64 -7.02
CA ILE A 57 -10.98 14.99 -8.29
C ILE A 57 -12.39 14.38 -8.31
N ILE A 58 -13.42 15.22 -8.17
CA ILE A 58 -14.81 14.79 -8.10
C ILE A 58 -15.58 15.32 -9.32
N LYS A 59 -16.32 14.42 -9.98
CA LYS A 59 -17.23 14.76 -11.07
C LYS A 59 -18.63 14.25 -10.75
N GLY A 60 -19.52 15.17 -10.41
CA GLY A 60 -20.86 14.83 -9.92
C GLY A 60 -20.77 14.10 -8.58
N ILE A 61 -21.18 12.84 -8.54
CA ILE A 61 -21.13 11.98 -7.34
C ILE A 61 -20.00 10.94 -7.37
N LYS A 62 -19.13 10.99 -8.38
CA LYS A 62 -18.05 10.01 -8.58
C LYS A 62 -16.68 10.66 -8.37
N ILE A 63 -15.81 9.96 -7.64
CA ILE A 63 -14.38 10.28 -7.56
C ILE A 63 -13.68 9.73 -8.80
N GLU A 64 -12.93 10.57 -9.50
CA GLU A 64 -12.14 10.21 -10.69
C GLU A 64 -10.63 10.14 -10.40
N GLY A 65 -10.19 10.62 -9.24
CA GLY A 65 -8.79 10.61 -8.88
C GLY A 65 -8.46 11.52 -7.69
N VAL A 66 -7.18 11.81 -7.55
CA VAL A 66 -6.61 12.65 -6.48
C VAL A 66 -5.65 13.69 -7.04
N ILE A 67 -5.44 14.75 -6.27
CA ILE A 67 -4.43 15.78 -6.53
C ILE A 67 -3.37 15.69 -5.44
N ASP A 68 -2.09 15.62 -5.84
CA ASP A 68 -0.97 15.60 -4.92
C ASP A 68 -0.55 17.02 -4.47
N GLN A 69 0.42 17.10 -3.55
CA GLN A 69 0.94 18.37 -3.05
C GLN A 69 1.63 19.24 -4.11
N ASN A 70 2.01 18.65 -5.25
CA ASN A 70 2.63 19.34 -6.37
C ASN A 70 1.61 19.74 -7.45
N LYS A 71 0.30 19.54 -7.18
CA LYS A 71 -0.82 19.77 -8.12
C LYS A 71 -0.84 18.82 -9.33
N ASN A 72 -0.13 17.70 -9.25
CA ASN A 72 -0.27 16.61 -10.21
C ASN A 72 -1.62 15.92 -10.01
N LYS A 73 -2.23 15.49 -11.13
CA LYS A 73 -3.50 14.76 -11.13
C LYS A 73 -3.23 13.28 -11.37
N ILE A 74 -3.67 12.45 -10.43
CA ILE A 74 -3.54 10.99 -10.51
C ILE A 74 -4.95 10.43 -10.63
N PHE A 75 -5.28 9.87 -11.80
CA PHE A 75 -6.60 9.33 -12.08
C PHE A 75 -6.68 7.86 -11.70
N GLY A 76 -7.85 7.43 -11.23
CA GLY A 76 -8.12 6.05 -10.83
C GLY A 76 -9.62 5.77 -10.76
N GLN A 77 -10.00 4.50 -10.86
CA GLN A 77 -11.42 4.11 -10.78
C GLN A 77 -11.98 4.23 -9.36
N SER A 78 -11.11 4.09 -8.36
CA SER A 78 -11.43 4.13 -6.94
C SER A 78 -10.23 4.69 -6.17
N VAL A 79 -10.51 5.41 -5.08
CA VAL A 79 -9.50 5.93 -4.16
C VAL A 79 -9.72 5.28 -2.81
N ILE A 80 -8.66 4.68 -2.25
CA ILE A 80 -8.64 4.16 -0.88
C ILE A 80 -7.78 5.12 -0.06
N LEU A 81 -8.35 5.67 1.01
CA LEU A 81 -7.66 6.56 1.94
C LEU A 81 -7.48 5.85 3.28
N GLU A 82 -6.27 5.95 3.82
CA GLU A 82 -5.94 5.49 5.16
C GLU A 82 -5.41 6.71 5.93
N GLN A 83 -5.99 6.97 7.11
CA GLN A 83 -5.88 8.25 7.80
C GLN A 83 -4.48 8.54 8.37
N ASP A 84 -3.69 7.50 8.64
CA ASP A 84 -2.34 7.62 9.20
C ASP A 84 -1.25 7.65 8.11
N THR A 85 -1.58 7.27 6.87
CA THR A 85 -0.65 7.21 5.75
C THR A 85 -0.88 8.37 4.77
N LEU A 86 -0.62 9.60 5.19
CA LEU A 86 -0.68 10.79 4.33
C LEU A 86 0.46 10.86 3.28
N GLN A 87 1.07 9.74 2.87
CA GLN A 87 2.24 9.72 1.99
C GLN A 87 2.23 8.70 0.83
N GLU A 88 1.25 7.80 0.74
CA GLU A 88 1.26 6.74 -0.29
C GLU A 88 -0.11 6.62 -1.00
N ILE A 89 -0.07 6.65 -2.34
CA ILE A 89 -1.23 6.42 -3.20
C ILE A 89 -1.13 5.02 -3.81
N PHE A 90 -2.17 4.21 -3.62
CA PHE A 90 -2.34 2.96 -4.34
C PHE A 90 -3.39 3.16 -5.43
N SER A 91 -2.97 3.18 -6.69
CA SER A 91 -3.88 3.08 -7.82
C SER A 91 -4.01 1.62 -8.22
N ILE A 92 -5.21 1.07 -8.11
CA ILE A 92 -5.54 -0.25 -8.64
C ILE A 92 -6.29 0.01 -9.95
N TYR A 93 -5.71 -0.46 -11.07
CA TYR A 93 -6.34 -0.42 -12.38
C TYR A 93 -7.32 -1.59 -12.57
#